data_AF-A0A496R6W9-F1
#
_entry.id   AF-A0A496R6W9-F1
#
_cell.length_a   1.000
_cell.length_b   1.000
_cell.length_c   1.000
_cell.angle_alpha   90.00
_cell.angle_beta   90.00
_cell.angle_gamma   90.00
#
_symmetry.space_group_name_H-M   'P 1'
#
loop_
_entity.id
_entity.type
_entity.pdbx_description
1 polymer ?
#
loop_
_entity_poly.entity_id
_entity_poly.type
_entity_poly.pdbx_seq_one_letter_code
_entity_poly.pdbx_strand_id
1 'polypeptide(L)'
;MSIYRVHFTWKEKQVLLKARSLDLTHPYFVSIKDLVFTKTSRLVIDPTEDELVKEFGGSDHLMIPFQSVIMIEEIMDENPEAGTMKLFNG
;
A
#
# COMPACT_ATOMS: atom_id res chain seq x y z
N MET A 1 2.21 5.30 15.69
CA MET A 1 3.35 4.85 14.84
C MET A 1 3.11 5.38 13.44
N SER A 2 4.13 5.61 12.62
CA SER A 2 3.87 6.02 11.22
C SER A 2 3.42 4.83 10.38
N ILE A 3 2.47 5.05 9.47
CA ILE A 3 2.12 4.15 8.38
C ILE A 3 2.43 4.85 7.07
N TYR A 4 3.10 4.15 6.16
CA TYR A 4 3.35 4.63 4.82
C TYR A 4 2.35 4.04 3.86
N ARG A 5 1.68 4.89 3.07
CA ARG A 5 0.85 4.51 1.94
C ARG A 5 1.63 4.75 0.67
N VAL A 6 1.90 3.69 -0.10
CA VAL A 6 2.60 3.79 -1.39
C VAL A 6 1.63 3.48 -2.50
N HIS A 7 1.34 4.49 -3.33
CA HIS A 7 0.55 4.38 -4.54
C HIS A 7 1.48 4.19 -5.73
N PHE A 8 1.29 3.12 -6.50
CA PHE A 8 2.14 2.80 -7.64
C PHE A 8 1.38 2.06 -8.74
N THR A 9 1.94 2.06 -9.94
CA THR A 9 1.39 1.30 -11.08
C THR A 9 2.05 -0.08 -11.16
N TRP A 10 1.22 -1.12 -11.26
CA TRP A 10 1.67 -2.51 -11.45
C TRP A 10 0.75 -3.23 -12.43
N LYS A 11 1.31 -3.80 -13.49
CA LYS A 11 0.55 -4.46 -14.58
C LYS A 11 -0.63 -3.60 -15.07
N GLU A 12 -0.36 -2.32 -15.32
CA GLU A 12 -1.35 -1.32 -15.78
C GLU A 12 -2.47 -0.99 -14.78
N LYS A 13 -2.42 -1.56 -13.56
CA LYS A 13 -3.35 -1.26 -12.47
C LYS A 13 -2.73 -0.30 -11.46
N GLN A 14 -3.58 0.52 -10.84
CA GLN A 14 -3.21 1.34 -9.68
C GLN A 14 -3.28 0.50 -8.41
N VAL A 15 -2.20 0.48 -7.63
CA VAL A 15 -2.08 -0.30 -6.40
C VAL A 15 -1.73 0.62 -5.25
N LEU A 16 -2.38 0.39 -4.11
CA LEU A 16 -2.08 1.02 -2.83
C LEU A 16 -1.64 -0.05 -1.83
N LEU A 17 -0.41 0.07 -1.33
CA LEU A 17 0.09 -0.74 -0.22
C LEU A 17 0.35 0.11 1.03
N LYS A 18 0.05 -0.47 2.20
CA LYS A 18 0.39 0.11 3.50
C LYS A 18 1.58 -0.64 4.09
N ALA A 19 2.53 0.08 4.68
CA ALA A 19 3.72 -0.48 5.28
C ALA A 19 4.13 0.28 6.55
N ARG A 20 4.85 -0.37 7.46
CA ARG A 20 5.35 0.28 8.69
C ARG A 20 6.76 0.84 8.54
N SER A 21 7.47 0.45 7.49
CA SER A 21 8.83 0.91 7.20
C SER A 21 8.95 1.32 5.73
N LEU A 22 9.65 2.42 5.49
CA LEU A 22 9.99 2.96 4.18
C LEU A 22 11.49 3.25 4.13
N ASP A 23 12.14 2.86 3.04
CA ASP A 23 13.55 3.14 2.77
C ASP A 23 13.71 3.66 1.32
N LEU A 24 14.31 4.84 1.20
CA LEU A 24 14.56 5.56 -0.05
C LEU A 24 16.06 5.67 -0.39
N THR A 25 16.93 4.93 0.29
CA THR A 25 18.39 5.00 0.08
C THR A 25 18.83 4.38 -1.24
N HIS A 26 18.04 3.44 -1.77
CA HIS A 26 18.33 2.83 -3.06
C HIS A 26 17.96 3.79 -4.22
N PRO A 27 18.86 4.09 -5.16
CA PRO A 27 18.65 5.15 -6.15
C PRO A 27 17.49 4.90 -7.14
N TYR A 28 17.07 3.65 -7.30
CA TYR A 28 16.04 3.24 -8.26
C TYR A 28 14.77 2.65 -7.65
N PHE A 29 14.75 2.43 -6.33
CA PHE A 29 13.66 1.68 -5.71
C PHE A 29 13.22 2.32 -4.41
N VAL A 30 11.90 2.36 -4.25
CA VAL A 30 11.24 2.60 -2.98
C VAL A 30 11.09 1.27 -2.27
N SER A 31 11.75 1.11 -1.14
CA SER A 31 11.70 -0.11 -0.34
C SER A 31 10.66 0.03 0.76
N ILE A 32 9.75 -0.95 0.87
CA ILE A 32 8.81 -1.03 1.99
C ILE A 32 8.89 -2.40 2.67
N LYS A 33 8.68 -2.40 3.99
CA LYS A 33 8.66 -3.61 4.83
C LYS A 33 7.48 -3.58 5.80
N ASP A 34 7.16 -4.74 6.34
CA ASP A 34 6.08 -4.93 7.31
C ASP A 34 4.74 -4.44 6.75
N LEU A 35 4.28 -5.10 5.68
CA LEU A 35 3.02 -4.77 5.02
C LEU A 35 1.85 -4.88 6.00
N VAL A 36 0.95 -3.90 5.92
CA VAL A 36 -0.24 -3.82 6.79
C VAL A 36 -1.48 -4.08 5.97
N PHE A 37 -2.03 -5.27 6.15
CA PHE A 37 -3.35 -5.63 5.62
C PHE A 37 -4.41 -5.48 6.71
N THR A 38 -5.55 -4.92 6.32
CA THR A 38 -6.70 -4.74 7.20
C THR A 38 -7.43 -6.07 7.22
N LYS A 39 -7.29 -6.86 8.29
CA LYS A 39 -8.16 -8.04 8.48
C LYS A 39 -9.56 -7.53 8.84
N THR A 40 -10.41 -7.30 7.86
CA THR A 40 -11.83 -7.02 8.12
C THR A 40 -12.50 -8.28 8.66
N SER A 41 -12.50 -8.39 9.99
CA SER A 41 -13.52 -9.13 10.73
C SER A 41 -14.86 -8.40 10.53
N ARG A 42 -15.54 -8.64 9.40
CA ARG A 42 -17.00 -8.64 9.18
C ARG A 42 -17.35 -8.21 7.75
N LEU A 43 -17.91 -9.18 7.03
CA LEU A 43 -19.03 -9.05 6.09
C LEU A 43 -18.91 -8.17 4.83
N VAL A 44 -17.79 -7.49 4.59
CA VAL A 44 -17.51 -6.83 3.29
C VAL A 44 -16.12 -7.28 2.83
N ILE A 45 -16.11 -8.27 1.94
CA ILE A 45 -14.90 -8.72 1.25
C ILE A 45 -14.57 -7.63 0.23
N ASP A 46 -13.46 -6.90 0.42
CA ASP A 46 -12.90 -6.09 -0.66
C ASP A 46 -12.07 -7.04 -1.55
N PRO A 47 -12.55 -7.41 -2.76
CA PRO A 47 -11.83 -8.33 -3.63
C PRO A 47 -10.43 -7.79 -4.00
N THR A 48 -10.22 -6.47 -3.90
CA THR A 48 -8.94 -5.82 -4.14
C THR A 48 -7.93 -6.20 -3.05
N GLU A 49 -8.33 -6.25 -1.78
CA GLU A 49 -7.41 -6.56 -0.67
C GLU A 49 -6.98 -8.04 -0.68
N ASP A 50 -7.90 -8.96 -1.01
CA ASP A 50 -7.58 -10.38 -1.18
C ASP A 50 -6.59 -10.60 -2.34
N GLU A 51 -6.76 -9.89 -3.46
CA GLU A 51 -5.80 -9.91 -4.56
C GLU A 51 -4.43 -9.39 -4.11
N LEU A 52 -4.37 -8.29 -3.35
CA LEU A 52 -3.12 -7.75 -2.83
C LEU A 52 -2.44 -8.70 -1.84
N VAL A 53 -3.19 -9.35 -0.94
CA VAL A 53 -2.66 -10.37 -0.03
C VAL A 53 -2.11 -11.56 -0.81
N LYS A 54 -2.81 -12.01 -1.84
CA LYS A 54 -2.36 -13.12 -2.68
C LYS A 54 -1.07 -12.80 -3.42
N GLU A 55 -0.95 -11.60 -3.97
CA GLU A 55 0.21 -11.20 -4.79
C GLU A 55 1.40 -10.75 -3.94
N PHE A 56 1.17 -10.07 -2.81
CA PHE A 56 2.22 -9.39 -2.02
C PHE A 56 2.34 -9.89 -0.57
N GLY A 57 1.36 -10.62 -0.05
CA GLY A 57 1.29 -10.98 1.38
C GLY A 57 2.39 -11.93 1.87
N GLY A 58 3.11 -12.59 0.96
CA GLY A 58 4.29 -13.40 1.30
C GLY A 58 5.62 -12.66 1.26
N SER A 59 5.63 -11.35 0.95
CA SER A 59 6.86 -10.57 0.81
C SER A 59 7.20 -9.83 2.11
N ASP A 60 8.35 -10.15 2.70
CA ASP A 60 8.88 -9.43 3.87
C ASP A 60 9.48 -8.05 3.49
N HIS A 61 9.90 -7.90 2.24
CA HIS A 61 10.51 -6.68 1.70
C HIS A 61 10.14 -6.54 0.23
N LEU A 62 9.48 -5.42 -0.12
CA LEU A 62 9.19 -5.05 -1.50
C LEU A 62 10.07 -3.90 -1.94
N MET A 63 10.66 -4.02 -3.12
CA MET A 63 11.40 -2.97 -3.81
C MET A 63 10.59 -2.54 -5.02
N ILE A 64 9.90 -1.41 -4.91
CA ILE A 64 9.03 -0.87 -5.95
C ILE A 64 9.85 0.11 -6.80
N PRO A 65 9.91 -0.06 -8.13
CA PRO A 65 10.68 0.85 -8.97
C PRO A 65 10.21 2.30 -8.80
N PHE A 66 11.13 3.22 -8.56
CA PHE A 66 10.80 4.62 -8.22
C PHE A 66 9.93 5.28 -9.29
N GLN A 67 10.22 5.02 -10.57
CA GLN A 67 9.43 5.55 -11.69
C GLN A 67 7.98 5.04 -11.76
N SER A 68 7.65 3.96 -11.06
CA SER A 68 6.27 3.43 -10.99
C SER A 68 5.47 4.01 -9.83
N VAL A 69 6.12 4.68 -8.89
CA VAL A 69 5.49 5.28 -7.72
C VAL A 69 4.87 6.62 -8.11
N ILE A 70 3.62 6.80 -7.71
CA ILE A 70 2.82 8.00 -7.98
C ILE A 70 2.80 8.90 -6.75
N MET A 71 2.65 8.32 -5.56
CA MET A 71 2.54 9.06 -4.31
C MET A 71 2.97 8.20 -3.13
N ILE A 72 3.62 8.84 -2.15
CA ILE A 72 3.91 8.26 -0.85
C ILE A 72 3.32 9.19 0.21
N GLU A 73 2.48 8.66 1.09
CA GLU A 73 1.94 9.39 2.24
C GLU A 73 2.53 8.78 3.52
N GLU A 74 2.92 9.63 4.48
CA GLU A 74 3.20 9.22 5.85
C GLU A 74 2.04 9.69 6.73
N ILE A 75 1.38 8.77 7.42
CA ILE A 75 0.25 9.07 8.31
C ILE A 75 0.55 8.61 9.74
N MET A 76 0.04 9.36 10.72
CA MET A 76 0.06 8.93 12.11
C MET A 76 -1.09 7.94 12.35
N ASP A 77 -0.77 6.79 12.96
CA ASP A 77 -1.69 5.68 13.24
C ASP A 77 -2.75 6.03 14.30
N GLU A 78 -3.70 6.89 13.95
CA GLU A 78 -4.90 7.21 14.74
C GLU A 78 -6.22 6.92 13.98
N ASN A 79 -6.15 6.74 12.65
CA ASN A 79 -7.22 6.10 11.86
C ASN A 79 -6.69 5.61 10.49
N PRO A 80 -6.35 4.33 10.30
CA PRO A 80 -5.81 3.80 9.03
C PRO A 80 -6.81 3.79 7.86
N GLU A 81 -8.10 4.11 8.10
CA GLU A 81 -9.15 4.30 7.09
C GLU A 81 -9.36 5.77 6.69
N ALA A 82 -8.83 6.72 7.46
CA ALA A 82 -8.90 8.14 7.09
C ALA A 82 -7.97 8.39 5.88
N GLY A 83 -8.56 8.69 4.72
CA GLY A 83 -7.82 9.11 3.53
C GLY A 83 -8.09 8.32 2.26
N THR A 84 -8.95 7.30 2.26
CA THR A 84 -9.49 6.80 0.98
C THR A 84 -10.56 7.78 0.50
N MET A 85 -10.14 8.83 -0.23
CA MET A 85 -11.07 9.54 -1.10
C MET A 85 -11.61 8.51 -2.10
N LYS A 86 -12.83 8.00 -1.84
CA LYS A 86 -13.59 7.26 -2.83
C LYS A 86 -13.89 8.24 -3.95
N LEU A 87 -13.12 8.19 -5.03
CA LEU A 87 -13.51 8.83 -6.28
C LEU A 87 -14.79 8.11 -6.73
N PHE A 88 -15.93 8.73 -6.43
CA PHE A 88 -17.20 8.37 -7.03
C PHE A 88 -17.10 8.79 -8.51
N ASN A 89 -16.79 7.85 -9.38
CA ASN A 89 -17.01 8.04 -10.81
C ASN A 89 -18.51 7.85 -11.07
N GLY A 90 -19.18 8.95 -11.43
CA GLY A 90 -20.49 8.92 -12.08
C GLY A 90 -20.38 8.48 -13.55
#